data_AF-A0A875S1A7-F1
#
_entry.id   AF-A0A875S1A7-F1
#
_cell.length_a   1.000
_cell.length_b   1.000
_cell.length_c   1.000
_cell.angle_alpha   90.00
_cell.angle_beta   90.00
_cell.angle_gamma   90.00
#
_symmetry.space_group_name_H-M   'P 1'
#
loop_
_entity.id
_entity.type
_entity.pdbx_description
1 polymer ?
#
loop_
_entity_poly.entity_id
_entity_poly.type
_entity_poly.pdbx_seq_one_letter_code
_entity_poly.pdbx_strand_id
1 'polypeptide(L)'
;MSQLITINRNDYKSVNNYIRQAFREMTKKKTRQLLTAYYDWLRNDPVEDAQALPLKAMDRTTSMKKGKTDILVFNETYIALLLPFVRKYRAYCEPLLDIAADMKDLNKKVDGHITFGNTLTERDMRLLRSIFRLVRGTKGCINVIKPVKREREQEQKQEQKQEQEQEQEQKQKQKQKQKQKQEQKPMEPLSAHIVPDSLIQDLQNKLNGLVVSVEIIKST
;
A
#
# COMPACT_ATOMS: atom_id res chain seq x y z
N MET A 1 -22.17 13.63 18.97
CA MET A 1 -23.20 12.78 18.32
C MET A 1 -22.68 12.32 16.95
N SER A 2 -22.97 11.09 16.52
CA SER A 2 -22.54 10.59 15.20
C SER A 2 -23.45 11.15 14.10
N GLN A 3 -22.86 11.74 13.05
CA GLN A 3 -23.62 12.19 11.88
C GLN A 3 -24.16 10.98 11.10
N LEU A 4 -25.40 11.07 10.61
CA LEU A 4 -26.01 10.08 9.72
C LEU A 4 -25.90 10.59 8.27
N ILE A 5 -25.68 9.67 7.34
CA ILE A 5 -25.72 9.92 5.90
C ILE A 5 -26.66 8.92 5.24
N THR A 6 -27.33 9.35 4.17
CA THR A 6 -28.19 8.49 3.38
C THR A 6 -27.41 7.93 2.19
N ILE A 7 -27.42 6.61 2.03
CA ILE A 7 -26.75 5.94 0.91
C ILE A 7 -27.79 5.18 0.10
N ASN A 8 -27.74 5.35 -1.21
CA ASN A 8 -28.54 4.57 -2.15
C ASN A 8 -27.88 3.20 -2.36
N ARG A 9 -28.59 2.11 -2.03
CA ARG A 9 -28.12 0.73 -2.21
C ARG A 9 -27.92 0.34 -3.67
N ASN A 10 -28.63 1.01 -4.58
CA ASN A 10 -28.52 0.75 -6.01
C ASN A 10 -27.18 1.28 -6.57
N ASP A 11 -26.56 2.25 -5.91
CA ASP A 11 -25.23 2.73 -6.28
C ASP A 11 -24.15 1.86 -5.61
N TYR A 12 -23.74 0.85 -6.35
CA TYR A 12 -22.67 -0.07 -5.97
C TYR A 12 -21.36 0.64 -5.59
N LYS A 13 -21.03 1.75 -6.27
CA LYS A 13 -19.79 2.50 -6.02
C LYS A 13 -19.87 3.23 -4.70
N SER A 14 -21.00 3.89 -4.41
CA SER A 14 -21.23 4.56 -3.12
C SER A 14 -21.25 3.57 -1.96
N VAL A 15 -21.91 2.42 -2.12
CA VAL A 15 -21.92 1.35 -1.12
C VAL A 15 -20.50 0.86 -0.81
N ASN A 16 -19.71 0.55 -1.84
CA ASN A 16 -18.34 0.09 -1.64
C ASN A 16 -17.44 1.15 -1.01
N ASN A 17 -17.57 2.40 -1.44
CA ASN A 17 -16.80 3.50 -0.89
C ASN A 17 -17.10 3.69 0.60
N TYR A 18 -18.38 3.59 0.99
CA TYR A 18 -18.78 3.63 2.39
C TYR A 18 -18.16 2.49 3.21
N ILE A 19 -18.30 1.25 2.75
CA ILE A 19 -17.78 0.07 3.46
C ILE A 19 -16.26 0.20 3.65
N ARG A 20 -15.54 0.62 2.60
CA ARG A 20 -14.10 0.89 2.67
C ARG A 20 -13.78 1.97 3.70
N GLN A 21 -14.49 3.09 3.69
CA GLN A 21 -14.28 4.17 4.66
C GLN A 21 -14.57 3.73 6.10
N ALA A 22 -15.62 2.95 6.31
CA ALA A 22 -15.97 2.41 7.62
C ALA A 22 -14.87 1.47 8.16
N PHE A 23 -14.34 0.56 7.34
CA PHE A 23 -13.21 -0.27 7.75
C PHE A 23 -11.89 0.50 7.82
N ARG A 24 -11.72 1.59 7.07
CA ARG A 24 -10.54 2.47 7.16
C ARG A 24 -10.52 3.26 8.46
N GLU A 25 -11.69 3.62 8.99
CA GLU A 25 -11.82 4.23 10.31
C GLU A 25 -11.39 3.26 11.42
N MET A 26 -11.69 1.97 11.25
CA MET A 26 -11.17 0.90 12.10
C MET A 26 -9.64 0.77 11.91
N THR A 27 -8.92 0.51 13.00
CA THR A 27 -7.46 0.35 12.94
C THR A 27 -7.10 -0.96 12.22
N LYS A 28 -5.91 -1.02 11.59
CA LYS A 28 -5.36 -2.23 10.97
C LYS A 28 -5.43 -3.46 11.88
N LYS A 29 -5.15 -3.27 13.18
CA LYS A 29 -5.20 -4.35 14.18
C LYS A 29 -6.61 -4.95 14.26
N LYS A 30 -7.63 -4.09 14.38
CA LYS A 30 -9.04 -4.49 14.46
C LYS A 30 -9.52 -5.15 13.18
N THR A 31 -9.23 -4.57 12.01
CA THR A 31 -9.65 -5.15 10.72
C THR A 31 -8.99 -6.49 10.45
N ARG A 32 -7.72 -6.65 10.80
CA ARG A 32 -7.02 -7.95 10.72
C ARG A 32 -7.66 -8.98 11.65
N GLN A 33 -7.87 -8.65 12.93
CA GLN A 33 -8.47 -9.56 13.89
C GLN A 33 -9.89 -9.95 13.48
N LEU A 34 -10.67 -9.01 12.94
CA LEU A 34 -12.02 -9.27 12.45
C LEU A 34 -12.01 -10.26 11.29
N LEU A 35 -11.11 -10.04 10.33
CA LEU A 35 -10.91 -10.96 9.21
C LEU A 35 -10.55 -12.36 9.72
N THR A 36 -9.58 -12.46 10.64
CA THR A 36 -9.20 -13.75 11.24
C THR A 36 -10.39 -14.44 11.91
N ALA A 37 -11.13 -13.74 12.77
CA ALA A 37 -12.28 -14.29 13.47
C ALA A 37 -13.37 -14.79 12.51
N TYR A 38 -13.63 -14.05 11.43
CA TYR A 38 -14.60 -14.45 10.42
C TYR A 38 -14.17 -15.68 9.62
N TYR A 39 -12.88 -15.82 9.35
CA TYR A 39 -12.32 -17.01 8.72
C TYR A 39 -12.29 -18.23 9.66
N ASP A 40 -11.99 -18.00 10.94
CA ASP A 40 -12.04 -19.08 11.94
C ASP A 40 -13.47 -19.59 12.12
N TRP A 41 -14.46 -18.68 12.14
CA TRP A 41 -15.86 -19.07 12.09
C TRP A 41 -16.17 -19.89 10.85
N LEU A 42 -15.77 -19.40 9.67
CA LEU A 42 -15.99 -20.11 8.40
C LEU A 42 -15.34 -21.51 8.37
N ARG A 43 -14.21 -21.69 9.05
CA ARG A 43 -13.48 -22.96 9.13
C ARG A 43 -14.13 -23.94 10.13
N ASN A 44 -14.79 -23.42 11.16
CA ASN A 44 -15.39 -24.20 12.23
C ASN A 44 -16.90 -24.42 12.04
N ASP A 45 -17.51 -23.82 11.00
CA ASP A 45 -18.94 -23.93 10.71
C ASP A 45 -19.26 -25.29 10.05
N PRO A 46 -20.19 -26.10 10.59
CA PRO A 46 -20.57 -27.42 10.05
C PRO A 46 -21.39 -27.40 8.74
N VAL A 47 -21.62 -26.23 8.12
CA VAL A 47 -22.33 -26.14 6.83
C VAL A 47 -21.31 -26.35 5.70
N GLU A 48 -21.01 -27.62 5.45
CA GLU A 48 -19.98 -28.21 4.57
C GLU A 48 -19.93 -27.77 3.09
N ASP A 49 -20.68 -26.75 2.65
CA ASP A 49 -20.65 -26.26 1.25
C ASP A 49 -19.97 -24.89 1.09
N ALA A 50 -19.51 -24.28 2.18
CA ALA A 50 -18.71 -23.08 2.07
C ALA A 50 -17.29 -23.45 1.62
N GLN A 51 -17.08 -23.60 0.30
CA GLN A 51 -15.76 -23.54 -0.32
C GLN A 51 -15.10 -22.20 0.02
N ALA A 52 -14.50 -22.16 1.19
CA ALA A 52 -13.72 -21.06 1.70
C ALA A 52 -12.35 -21.18 1.05
N LEU A 53 -12.04 -20.31 0.10
CA LEU A 53 -10.68 -20.15 -0.37
C LEU A 53 -9.81 -19.81 0.86
N PRO A 54 -8.79 -20.62 1.20
CA PRO A 54 -7.99 -20.41 2.38
C PRO A 54 -7.34 -19.02 2.32
N LEU A 55 -7.15 -18.38 3.47
CA LEU A 55 -6.55 -17.04 3.59
C LEU A 55 -5.25 -16.91 2.76
N LYS A 56 -4.44 -17.99 2.71
CA LYS A 56 -3.22 -18.11 1.90
C LYS A 56 -3.44 -18.00 0.39
N ALA A 57 -4.58 -18.45 -0.14
CA ALA A 57 -4.92 -18.37 -1.56
C ALA A 57 -5.32 -16.94 -1.96
N MET A 58 -6.04 -16.22 -1.10
CA MET A 58 -6.39 -14.82 -1.37
C MET A 58 -5.20 -13.87 -1.18
N ASP A 59 -4.31 -14.11 -0.20
CA ASP A 59 -3.06 -13.35 -0.04
C ASP A 59 -2.18 -13.41 -1.30
N ARG A 60 -2.17 -14.56 -2.01
CA ARG A 60 -1.46 -14.72 -3.29
C ARG A 60 -2.06 -13.89 -4.42
N THR A 61 -3.39 -13.74 -4.48
CA THR A 61 -4.05 -12.88 -5.48
C THR A 61 -3.77 -11.38 -5.27
N THR A 62 -3.57 -10.95 -4.03
CA THR A 62 -3.13 -9.58 -3.71
C THR A 62 -1.63 -9.37 -3.94
N SER A 63 -0.82 -10.42 -3.84
CA SER A 63 0.64 -10.35 -4.05
C SER A 63 1.07 -10.22 -5.52
N MET A 64 0.19 -10.55 -6.48
CA MET A 64 0.47 -10.53 -7.92
C MET A 64 0.32 -9.15 -8.59
N LYS A 65 -0.12 -8.11 -7.87
CA LYS A 65 -0.13 -6.72 -8.36
C LYS A 65 1.14 -5.97 -7.96
N LYS A 66 2.32 -6.52 -8.27
CA LYS A 66 3.59 -5.77 -8.21
C LYS A 66 3.71 -4.86 -9.44
N GLY A 67 2.90 -3.82 -9.45
CA GLY A 67 3.04 -2.69 -10.37
C GLY A 67 3.13 -1.41 -9.56
N LYS A 68 4.37 -0.97 -9.27
CA LYS A 68 4.78 0.36 -8.80
C LYS A 68 3.74 1.12 -7.97
N THR A 69 3.76 0.95 -6.65
CA THR A 69 3.43 1.97 -5.64
C THR A 69 3.73 1.37 -4.27
N ASP A 70 4.97 1.53 -3.80
CA ASP A 70 5.35 1.28 -2.41
C ASP A 70 4.83 2.42 -1.52
N ILE A 71 3.51 2.57 -1.48
CA ILE A 71 2.83 3.32 -0.44
C ILE A 71 2.34 2.26 0.53
N LEU A 72 2.79 2.31 1.78
CA LEU A 72 2.34 1.44 2.87
C LEU A 72 0.82 1.58 3.09
N VAL A 73 -0.01 0.91 2.29
CA VAL A 73 -1.47 0.89 2.43
C VAL A 73 -1.88 -0.33 3.27
N PHE A 74 -1.38 -0.42 4.49
CA PHE A 74 -1.44 -1.65 5.27
C PHE A 74 -2.84 -2.06 5.78
N ASN A 75 -3.88 -1.22 5.64
CA ASN A 75 -5.26 -1.59 5.94
C ASN A 75 -6.05 -2.03 4.69
N GLU A 76 -5.74 -1.49 3.50
CA GLU A 76 -6.56 -1.75 2.30
C GLU A 76 -6.52 -3.20 1.85
N THR A 77 -5.43 -3.93 2.10
CA THR A 77 -5.38 -5.37 1.79
C THR A 77 -6.46 -6.14 2.56
N TYR A 78 -6.58 -5.91 3.88
CA TYR A 78 -7.60 -6.57 4.69
C TYR A 78 -9.01 -6.11 4.32
N ILE A 79 -9.18 -4.81 4.02
CA ILE A 79 -10.46 -4.26 3.56
C ILE A 79 -10.88 -4.90 2.22
N ALA A 80 -9.94 -5.10 1.30
CA ALA A 80 -10.19 -5.73 0.02
C ALA A 80 -10.64 -7.19 0.15
N LEU A 81 -10.26 -7.88 1.24
CA LEU A 81 -10.70 -9.23 1.57
C LEU A 81 -12.05 -9.23 2.33
N LEU A 82 -12.22 -8.32 3.29
CA LEU A 82 -13.46 -8.19 4.08
C LEU A 82 -14.66 -7.78 3.21
N LEU A 83 -14.47 -6.89 2.23
CA LEU A 83 -15.55 -6.37 1.41
C LEU A 83 -16.31 -7.46 0.61
N PRO A 84 -15.63 -8.35 -0.16
CA PRO A 84 -16.31 -9.46 -0.81
C PRO A 84 -16.84 -10.49 0.21
N PHE A 85 -16.14 -10.71 1.33
CA PHE A 85 -16.58 -11.62 2.39
C PHE A 85 -17.96 -11.22 2.96
N VAL A 86 -18.07 -9.98 3.44
CA VAL A 86 -19.30 -9.43 4.04
C VAL A 86 -20.48 -9.50 3.07
N ARG A 87 -20.22 -9.40 1.77
CA ARG A 87 -21.24 -9.53 0.73
C ARG A 87 -21.67 -10.97 0.48
N LYS A 88 -20.71 -11.88 0.39
CA LYS A 88 -20.99 -13.31 0.22
C LYS A 88 -21.81 -13.84 1.39
N TYR A 89 -21.45 -13.46 2.61
CA TYR A 89 -22.07 -13.95 3.84
C TYR A 89 -23.08 -12.97 4.45
N ARG A 90 -23.72 -12.12 3.62
CA ARG A 90 -24.68 -11.11 4.10
C ARG A 90 -25.88 -11.67 4.85
N ALA A 91 -26.24 -12.94 4.61
CA ALA A 91 -27.32 -13.64 5.32
C ALA A 91 -26.94 -13.96 6.77
N TYR A 92 -25.65 -14.16 7.05
CA TYR A 92 -25.10 -14.51 8.36
C TYR A 92 -24.69 -13.27 9.15
N CYS A 93 -25.38 -12.14 8.95
CA CYS A 93 -25.01 -10.89 9.60
C CYS A 93 -25.10 -10.93 11.13
N GLU A 94 -26.08 -11.64 11.71
CA GLU A 94 -26.20 -11.74 13.17
C GLU A 94 -25.05 -12.58 13.77
N PRO A 95 -24.76 -13.82 13.31
CA PRO A 95 -23.59 -14.57 13.79
C PRO A 95 -22.27 -13.81 13.66
N LEU A 96 -22.05 -13.13 12.53
CA LEU A 96 -20.83 -12.34 12.29
C LEU A 96 -20.75 -11.09 13.19
N LEU A 97 -21.88 -10.53 13.63
CA LEU A 97 -21.91 -9.45 14.61
C LEU A 97 -21.65 -9.97 16.02
N ASP A 98 -22.15 -11.16 16.37
CA ASP A 98 -21.91 -11.78 17.68
C ASP A 98 -20.43 -12.12 17.84
N ILE A 99 -19.82 -12.75 16.84
CA ILE A 99 -18.37 -13.00 16.80
C ILE A 99 -17.59 -11.69 17.00
N ALA A 100 -17.97 -10.63 16.28
CA ALA A 100 -17.31 -9.34 16.38
C ALA A 100 -17.45 -8.71 17.78
N ALA A 101 -18.59 -8.91 18.45
CA ALA A 101 -18.83 -8.44 19.82
C ALA A 101 -17.99 -9.20 20.85
N ASP A 102 -17.81 -10.50 20.64
CA ASP A 102 -17.11 -11.40 21.56
C ASP A 102 -15.59 -11.36 21.41
N MET A 103 -15.07 -10.77 20.34
CA MET A 103 -13.63 -10.56 20.16
C MET A 103 -13.03 -9.81 21.36
N LYS A 104 -12.12 -10.49 22.07
CA LYS A 104 -11.32 -9.90 23.15
C LYS A 104 -9.88 -9.69 22.72
N ASP A 105 -9.25 -8.67 23.30
CA ASP A 105 -7.84 -8.36 23.11
C ASP A 105 -7.26 -7.81 24.42
N LEU A 106 -5.98 -8.08 24.64
CA LEU A 106 -5.22 -7.60 25.80
C LEU A 106 -4.85 -6.13 25.57
N ASN A 107 -5.85 -5.25 25.69
CA ASN A 107 -5.71 -3.83 25.40
C ASN A 107 -6.11 -2.91 26.57
N LYS A 108 -6.63 -3.43 27.68
CA LYS A 108 -7.07 -2.60 28.82
C LYS A 108 -6.17 -2.80 30.03
N LYS A 109 -5.56 -1.71 30.50
CA LYS A 109 -4.98 -1.67 31.85
C LYS A 109 -6.06 -1.19 32.82
N VAL A 110 -6.40 -2.02 33.79
CA VAL A 110 -7.28 -1.66 34.91
C VAL A 110 -6.43 -1.82 36.16
N ASP A 111 -6.26 -0.75 36.92
CA ASP A 111 -5.45 -0.72 38.16
C ASP A 111 -4.02 -1.28 37.99
N GLY A 112 -3.38 -0.94 36.86
CA GLY A 112 -2.01 -1.38 36.55
C GLY A 112 -1.89 -2.79 35.96
N HIS A 113 -2.96 -3.61 36.01
CA HIS A 113 -2.99 -4.96 35.47
C HIS A 113 -3.57 -5.01 34.05
N ILE A 114 -2.96 -5.81 33.18
CA ILE A 114 -3.45 -6.02 31.82
C ILE A 114 -4.64 -6.99 31.87
N THR A 115 -5.77 -6.54 31.37
CA THR A 115 -7.04 -7.28 31.34
C THR A 115 -7.54 -7.44 29.91
N PHE A 116 -8.35 -8.47 29.70
CA PHE A 116 -9.05 -8.69 28.43
C PHE A 116 -10.18 -7.67 28.28
N GLY A 117 -10.08 -6.83 27.27
CA GLY A 117 -11.14 -5.90 26.87
C GLY A 117 -11.73 -6.30 25.54
N ASN A 118 -12.92 -5.79 25.23
CA ASN A 118 -13.48 -5.90 23.87
C ASN A 118 -12.52 -5.24 22.87
N THR A 119 -12.22 -5.96 21.79
CA THR A 119 -11.39 -5.48 20.69
C THR A 119 -12.05 -4.31 19.97
N LEU A 120 -13.36 -4.43 19.75
CA LEU A 120 -14.17 -3.44 19.07
C LEU A 120 -14.86 -2.52 20.08
N THR A 121 -14.80 -1.23 19.81
CA THR A 121 -15.55 -0.22 20.55
C THR A 121 -17.02 -0.25 20.13
N GLU A 122 -17.88 0.35 20.94
CA GLU A 122 -19.29 0.48 20.57
C GLU A 122 -19.47 1.21 19.22
N ARG A 123 -18.60 2.19 18.93
CA ARG A 123 -18.60 2.89 17.65
C ARG A 123 -18.25 1.95 16.48
N ASP A 124 -17.25 1.09 16.65
CA ASP A 124 -16.88 0.10 15.63
C ASP A 124 -18.05 -0.86 15.36
N MET A 125 -18.71 -1.32 16.43
CA MET A 125 -19.89 -2.19 16.31
C MET A 125 -21.05 -1.51 15.57
N ARG A 126 -21.30 -0.23 15.83
CA ARG A 126 -22.33 0.53 15.10
C ARG A 126 -21.98 0.71 13.62
N LEU A 127 -20.69 0.87 13.28
CA LEU A 127 -20.22 0.89 11.88
C LEU A 127 -20.43 -0.48 11.21
N LEU A 128 -20.08 -1.58 11.89
CA LEU A 128 -20.31 -2.94 11.38
C LEU A 128 -21.81 -3.21 11.15
N ARG A 129 -22.67 -2.87 12.11
CA ARG A 129 -24.12 -2.98 11.93
C ARG A 129 -24.60 -2.16 10.73
N SER A 130 -24.06 -0.97 10.52
CA SER A 130 -24.38 -0.13 9.35
C SER A 130 -23.94 -0.79 8.04
N ILE A 131 -22.75 -1.39 8.00
CA ILE A 131 -22.24 -2.16 6.85
C ILE A 131 -23.18 -3.32 6.53
N PHE A 132 -23.50 -4.19 7.50
CA PHE A 132 -24.36 -5.34 7.25
C PHE A 132 -25.78 -4.92 6.86
N ARG A 133 -26.33 -3.87 7.47
CA ARG A 133 -27.64 -3.32 7.10
C ARG A 133 -27.66 -2.74 5.68
N LEU A 134 -26.54 -2.18 5.22
CA LEU A 134 -26.37 -1.68 3.86
C LEU A 134 -26.33 -2.83 2.85
N VAL A 135 -25.62 -3.90 3.16
CA VAL A 135 -25.38 -5.04 2.25
C VAL A 135 -26.52 -6.08 2.24
N ARG A 136 -27.29 -6.20 3.33
CA ARG A 136 -28.43 -7.13 3.44
C ARG A 136 -29.61 -6.73 2.54
N GLY A 137 -29.83 -5.43 2.33
CA GLY A 137 -30.94 -4.94 1.50
C GLY A 137 -30.62 -4.95 0.02
N THR A 138 -31.62 -5.24 -0.81
CA THR A 138 -31.49 -5.32 -2.28
C THR A 138 -31.76 -3.99 -2.98
N LYS A 139 -32.61 -3.13 -2.42
CA LYS A 139 -33.00 -1.83 -3.01
C LYS A 139 -33.22 -0.76 -1.92
N GLY A 140 -33.20 0.50 -2.35
CA GLY A 140 -33.63 1.67 -1.56
C GLY A 140 -32.50 2.48 -0.92
N CYS A 141 -32.88 3.54 -0.22
CA CYS A 141 -31.98 4.42 0.52
C CYS A 141 -31.94 4.01 1.99
N ILE A 142 -30.76 4.07 2.60
CA ILE A 142 -30.57 3.72 4.00
C ILE A 142 -29.74 4.77 4.72
N ASN A 143 -30.15 5.10 5.94
CA ASN A 143 -29.40 5.96 6.83
C ASN A 143 -28.35 5.14 7.57
N VAL A 144 -27.09 5.52 7.40
CA VAL A 144 -25.93 4.87 8.00
C VAL A 144 -25.05 5.89 8.70
N ILE A 145 -24.26 5.45 9.66
CA ILE A 145 -23.35 6.34 10.39
C ILE A 145 -22.22 6.78 9.48
N LYS A 146 -21.99 8.09 9.39
CA LYS A 146 -20.90 8.67 8.61
C LYS A 146 -19.55 8.26 9.19
N PRO A 147 -18.65 7.66 8.38
CA PRO A 147 -17.31 7.38 8.82
C PRO A 147 -16.53 8.69 9.04
N VAL A 148 -15.68 8.71 10.06
CA VAL A 148 -14.77 9.83 10.32
C VAL A 148 -13.57 9.67 9.39
N LYS A 149 -13.41 10.63 8.47
CA LYS A 149 -12.19 10.71 7.67
C LYS A 149 -11.04 11.08 8.61
N ARG A 150 -10.05 10.19 8.75
CA ARG A 150 -8.78 10.58 9.38
C ARG A 150 -8.03 11.46 8.39
N GLU A 151 -7.73 12.69 8.77
CA GLU A 151 -7.14 13.74 7.90
C GLU A 151 -5.74 13.42 7.35
N ARG A 152 -5.12 12.30 7.76
CA ARG A 152 -3.79 11.86 7.27
C ARG A 152 -3.68 11.64 5.76
N GLU A 153 -4.80 11.51 5.03
CA GLU A 153 -4.79 11.45 3.56
C GLU A 153 -4.67 12.81 2.86
N GLN A 154 -4.94 13.93 3.55
CA GLN A 154 -4.79 15.27 2.99
C GLN A 154 -3.37 15.81 3.13
N GLU A 155 -2.73 15.57 4.28
CA GLU A 155 -1.31 15.94 4.51
C GLU A 155 -0.39 15.22 3.52
N GLN A 156 -0.56 13.91 3.32
CA GLN A 156 0.28 13.14 2.38
C GLN A 156 0.06 13.51 0.90
N LYS A 157 -1.15 13.95 0.53
CA LYS A 157 -1.40 14.48 -0.82
C LYS A 157 -0.78 15.86 -1.02
N GLN A 158 -0.68 16.67 0.02
CA GLN A 158 0.02 17.96 -0.05
C GLN A 158 1.54 17.78 -0.09
N GLU A 159 2.09 16.84 0.68
CA GLU A 159 3.53 16.51 0.66
C GLU A 159 3.97 15.94 -0.70
N GLN A 160 3.22 15.00 -1.29
CA GLN A 160 3.53 14.48 -2.64
C GLN A 160 3.44 15.55 -3.74
N LYS A 161 2.56 16.54 -3.58
CA LYS A 161 2.43 17.63 -4.55
C LYS A 161 3.59 18.62 -4.43
N GLN A 162 4.04 18.91 -3.20
CA GLN A 162 5.22 19.74 -2.94
C GLN A 162 6.51 19.08 -3.41
N GLU A 163 6.69 17.76 -3.21
CA GLU A 163 7.87 17.05 -3.72
C GLU A 163 7.91 17.05 -5.25
N GLN A 164 6.76 16.85 -5.93
CA GLN A 164 6.71 16.92 -7.40
C GLN A 164 6.98 18.33 -7.95
N GLU A 165 6.50 19.38 -7.28
CA GLU A 165 6.80 20.77 -7.66
C GLU A 165 8.29 21.08 -7.46
N GLN A 166 8.89 20.67 -6.33
CA GLN A 166 10.32 20.85 -6.08
C GLN A 166 11.20 20.09 -7.08
N GLU A 167 10.83 18.86 -7.45
CA GLU A 167 11.59 18.08 -8.43
C GLU A 167 11.51 18.69 -9.84
N GLN A 168 10.36 19.25 -10.23
CA GLN A 168 10.21 19.97 -11.49
C GLN A 168 11.03 21.27 -11.51
N GLU A 169 11.04 22.02 -10.40
CA GLU A 169 11.79 23.27 -10.30
C GLU A 169 13.31 23.02 -10.34
N GLN A 170 13.80 21.95 -9.69
CA GLN A 170 15.22 21.56 -9.77
C GLN A 170 15.63 21.15 -11.19
N LYS A 171 14.77 20.41 -11.91
CA LYS A 171 15.02 20.02 -13.31
C LYS A 171 15.07 21.24 -14.24
N GLN A 172 14.25 22.27 -14.00
CA GLN A 172 14.34 23.52 -14.77
C GLN A 172 15.62 24.30 -14.47
N LYS A 173 16.02 24.42 -13.20
CA LYS A 173 17.26 25.10 -12.80
C LYS A 173 18.52 24.42 -13.37
N GLN A 174 18.56 23.08 -13.42
CA GLN A 174 19.66 22.35 -14.08
C GLN A 174 19.73 22.62 -15.58
N LYS A 175 18.59 22.65 -16.28
CA LYS A 175 18.54 22.94 -17.72
C LYS A 175 19.01 24.37 -18.04
N GLN A 176 18.68 25.36 -17.21
CA GLN A 176 19.18 26.73 -17.36
C GLN A 176 20.69 26.82 -17.14
N LYS A 177 21.24 26.14 -16.12
CA LYS A 177 22.70 26.10 -15.87
C LYS A 177 23.48 25.45 -17.02
N GLN A 178 22.92 24.41 -17.66
CA GLN A 178 23.57 23.80 -18.83
C GLN A 178 23.56 24.71 -20.06
N LYS A 179 22.48 25.48 -20.27
CA LYS A 179 22.44 26.48 -21.36
C LYS A 179 23.43 27.63 -21.13
N GLN A 180 23.53 28.15 -19.90
CA GLN A 180 24.52 29.19 -19.58
C GLN A 180 25.97 28.70 -19.69
N LYS A 181 26.25 27.43 -19.40
CA LYS A 181 27.58 26.83 -19.64
C LYS A 181 27.92 26.63 -21.12
N GLN A 182 26.94 26.56 -22.02
CA GLN A 182 27.17 26.52 -23.47
C GLN A 182 27.37 27.92 -24.07
N GLU A 183 26.80 28.95 -23.46
CA GLU A 183 26.91 30.34 -23.93
C GLU A 183 28.14 31.11 -23.39
N GLN A 184 28.92 30.52 -22.47
CA GLN A 184 30.18 31.10 -21.96
C GLN A 184 31.44 30.30 -22.32
N LYS A 185 31.55 29.84 -23.58
CA LYS A 185 32.88 29.48 -24.12
C LYS A 185 33.51 30.74 -24.74
N PRO A 186 34.53 31.37 -24.11
CA PRO A 186 35.39 32.30 -24.83
C PRO A 186 36.23 31.52 -25.85
N MET A 187 36.31 32.05 -27.08
CA MET A 187 37.27 31.60 -28.09
C MET A 187 38.67 32.07 -27.68
N GLU A 188 39.63 31.16 -27.51
CA GLU A 188 41.07 31.45 -27.55
C GLU A 188 41.90 30.14 -27.68
N PRO A 189 43.21 30.19 -28.06
CA PRO A 189 43.72 29.58 -29.28
C PRO A 189 44.41 28.22 -29.08
N LEU A 190 44.71 27.54 -30.20
CA LEU A 190 45.43 26.28 -30.27
C LEU A 190 46.75 26.30 -29.48
N SER A 191 46.80 25.55 -28.38
CA SER A 191 48.00 25.24 -27.61
C SER A 191 48.12 23.72 -27.43
N ALA A 192 49.32 23.20 -27.64
CA ALA A 192 49.65 21.78 -27.72
C ALA A 192 49.18 20.99 -26.47
N HIS A 193 48.53 19.85 -26.69
CA HIS A 193 48.19 18.91 -25.62
C HIS A 193 49.47 18.29 -25.05
N ILE A 194 49.80 18.64 -23.81
CA ILE A 194 50.81 17.95 -23.01
C ILE A 194 50.16 16.68 -22.48
N VAL A 195 50.70 15.51 -22.86
CA VAL A 195 50.27 14.22 -22.33
C VAL A 195 50.77 14.10 -20.88
N PRO A 196 49.91 13.77 -19.90
CA PRO A 196 50.33 13.56 -18.52
C PRO A 196 51.31 12.39 -18.42
N ASP A 197 52.43 12.57 -17.72
CA ASP A 197 53.47 11.54 -17.52
C ASP A 197 52.92 10.23 -16.92
N SER A 198 51.82 10.31 -16.16
CA SER A 198 51.13 9.15 -15.60
C SER A 198 50.60 8.18 -16.66
N LEU A 199 50.17 8.68 -17.83
CA LEU A 199 49.71 7.85 -18.95
C LEU A 199 50.87 7.18 -19.69
N ILE A 200 52.03 7.83 -19.73
CA ILE A 200 53.25 7.29 -20.34
C ILE A 200 53.82 6.15 -19.49
N GLN A 201 53.85 6.32 -18.17
CA GLN A 201 54.28 5.29 -17.23
C GLN A 201 53.38 4.05 -17.25
N ASP A 202 52.06 4.25 -17.34
CA ASP A 202 51.09 3.14 -17.41
C ASP A 202 51.22 2.32 -18.70
N LEU A 203 51.58 2.97 -19.81
CA LEU A 203 51.85 2.31 -21.09
C LEU A 203 53.17 1.51 -21.06
N GLN A 204 54.24 2.07 -20.48
CA GLN A 204 55.53 1.39 -20.36
C GLN A 204 55.42 0.13 -19.47
N ASN A 205 54.68 0.22 -18.36
CA ASN A 205 54.44 -0.93 -17.48
C ASN A 205 53.65 -2.05 -18.18
N LYS A 206 52.66 -1.70 -19.03
CA LYS A 206 51.88 -2.69 -19.79
C LYS A 206 52.66 -3.34 -20.93
N LEU A 207 53.58 -2.61 -21.57
CA LEU A 207 54.40 -3.12 -22.68
C LEU A 207 55.52 -4.07 -22.20
N ASN A 208 56.13 -3.80 -21.03
CA ASN A 208 57.16 -4.69 -20.47
C ASN A 208 56.62 -6.06 -19.99
N GLY A 209 55.29 -6.22 -19.85
CA GLY A 209 54.65 -7.48 -19.50
C GLY A 209 54.30 -8.40 -20.68
N LEU A 210 54.52 -7.95 -21.93
CA LEU A 210 54.15 -8.66 -23.15
C LEU A 210 55.41 -9.22 -23.84
N VAL A 211 55.96 -10.31 -23.28
CA VAL A 211 56.91 -11.16 -24.03
C VAL A 211 56.09 -12.09 -24.92
N VAL A 212 56.03 -11.77 -26.21
CA VAL A 212 55.42 -12.65 -27.23
C VAL A 212 56.54 -13.29 -28.04
N SER A 213 56.78 -14.59 -27.79
CA SER A 213 57.67 -15.43 -28.60
C SER A 213 56.89 -15.99 -29.79
N VAL A 214 57.38 -15.76 -31.02
CA VAL A 214 56.86 -16.47 -32.21
C VAL A 214 58.05 -16.96 -33.04
N GLU A 215 58.22 -18.28 -33.07
CA GLU A 215 59.05 -19.01 -34.03
C GLU A 215 58.36 -19.03 -35.41
N ILE A 216 59.13 -18.77 -36.48
CA ILE A 216 58.65 -18.88 -37.86
C ILE A 216 59.31 -20.10 -38.50
N ILE A 217 58.52 -21.14 -38.78
CA ILE A 217 58.91 -22.31 -39.56
C ILE A 217 58.81 -21.94 -41.06
N LYS A 218 59.89 -22.13 -41.81
CA LYS A 218 59.91 -21.96 -43.28
C LYS A 218 59.48 -23.24 -43.97
N SER A 219 58.53 -23.12 -44.89
CA SER A 219 58.19 -24.16 -45.87
C SER A 219 58.90 -23.85 -47.19
N THR A 220 59.69 -24.79 -47.70
CA THR A 220 60.15 -24.84 -49.10
C THR A 220 59.21 -25.68 -49.94
#